data_AF-L8HBK5-F1
#
_entry.id   AF-L8HBK5-F1
#
_cell.length_a   1.000
_cell.length_b   1.000
_cell.length_c   1.000
_cell.angle_alpha   90.00
_cell.angle_beta   90.00
_cell.angle_gamma   90.00
#
_symmetry.space_group_name_H-M   'P 1'
#
loop_
_entity.id
_entity.type
_entity.pdbx_description
1 polymer ?
#
loop_
_entity_poly.entity_id
_entity_poly.type
_entity_poly.pdbx_seq_one_letter_code
_entity_poly.pdbx_strand_id
1 'polypeptide(L)'
;MAEQPPPWTVTYHEEGERVLGCKHYRRGSRIRAPCCDGALFTCHSFAVRQMQCMHCGLEQPAQKCCSAEGCKKQLGLYYCNICHLWSDDPKKSIFHCVDCGICRIGKGLGVDFFHCSKCKACLAISLQNNHQCIEDVLNTNCPVCWEHLFTSRDPLSVLTCGHSMHKACFETYTRNGFYRCPTCQRMLFDPREALIREVKVKALRWGKRLLQDLIALICLAYLVDRFVYDYI
;
A
#
# COMPACT_ATOMS: atom_id res chain seq x y z
N MET A 1 -29.64 28.71 21.69
CA MET A 1 -28.56 29.69 21.50
C MET A 1 -27.60 29.09 20.49
N ALA A 2 -27.31 29.77 19.38
CA ALA A 2 -26.38 29.24 18.38
C ALA A 2 -24.97 29.23 18.97
N GLU A 3 -24.35 28.06 19.08
CA GLU A 3 -22.94 27.94 19.46
C GLU A 3 -22.09 28.72 18.46
N GLN A 4 -21.27 29.65 18.95
CA GLN A 4 -20.31 30.34 18.09
C GLN A 4 -19.34 29.31 17.50
N PRO A 5 -18.99 29.44 16.21
CA PRO A 5 -18.05 28.52 15.59
C PRO A 5 -16.70 28.62 16.31
N PRO A 6 -16.01 27.49 16.53
CA PRO A 6 -14.75 27.48 17.26
C PRO A 6 -13.70 28.34 16.54
N PRO A 7 -12.80 29.03 17.27
CA PRO A 7 -11.77 29.89 16.70
C PRO A 7 -10.66 29.13 15.95
N TRP A 8 -10.70 27.80 15.93
CA TRP A 8 -9.79 26.94 15.15
C TRP A 8 -10.53 26.25 14.01
N THR A 9 -9.83 25.98 12.91
CA THR A 9 -10.40 25.25 11.79
C THR A 9 -10.69 23.80 12.19
N VAL A 10 -11.97 23.45 12.23
CA VAL A 10 -12.44 22.07 12.30
C VAL A 10 -12.39 21.48 10.90
N THR A 11 -11.91 20.25 10.79
CA THR A 11 -11.84 19.51 9.52
C THR A 11 -12.55 18.18 9.68
N TYR A 12 -13.13 17.70 8.59
CA TYR A 12 -13.94 16.49 8.60
C TYR A 12 -13.39 15.45 7.63
N HIS A 13 -13.48 14.19 8.04
CA HIS A 13 -13.33 13.04 7.16
C HIS A 13 -14.56 12.92 6.24
N GLU A 14 -15.74 13.07 6.84
CA GLU A 14 -17.04 13.06 6.17
C GLU A 14 -17.84 14.27 6.69
N GLU A 15 -17.94 15.32 5.86
CA GLU A 15 -18.56 16.60 6.24
C GLU A 15 -20.04 16.45 6.62
N GLY A 16 -20.81 15.69 5.83
CA GLY A 16 -22.25 15.52 6.03
C GLY A 16 -22.62 14.82 7.35
N GLU A 17 -21.76 13.91 7.81
CA GLU A 17 -21.92 13.18 9.08
C GLU A 17 -21.15 13.86 10.24
N ARG A 18 -20.46 14.98 9.95
CA ARG A 18 -19.61 15.71 10.91
C ARG A 18 -18.57 14.84 11.60
N VAL A 19 -18.04 13.83 10.90
CA VAL A 19 -16.98 12.96 11.39
C VAL A 19 -15.66 13.70 11.33
N LEU A 20 -15.05 13.99 12.48
CA LEU A 20 -13.80 14.75 12.56
C LEU A 20 -12.63 14.00 11.90
N GLY A 21 -11.74 14.77 11.25
CA GLY A 21 -10.51 14.26 10.68
C GLY A 21 -10.19 14.84 9.31
N CYS A 22 -9.58 14.05 8.46
CA CYS A 22 -9.28 14.40 7.07
C CYS A 22 -9.56 13.20 6.16
N LYS A 23 -9.51 13.39 4.85
CA LYS A 23 -9.71 12.31 3.85
C LYS A 23 -8.92 11.01 4.10
N HIS A 24 -7.81 11.06 4.83
CA HIS A 24 -6.99 9.89 5.15
C HIS A 24 -7.34 9.23 6.50
N TYR A 25 -7.66 10.03 7.52
CA TYR A 25 -7.80 9.57 8.90
C TYR A 25 -9.00 10.22 9.58
N ARG A 26 -9.91 9.39 10.11
CA ARG A 26 -10.89 9.78 11.12
C ARG A 26 -10.17 9.96 12.46
N ARG A 27 -10.22 11.15 13.04
CA ARG A 27 -9.59 11.46 14.34
C ARG A 27 -10.10 12.79 14.90
N GLY A 28 -10.11 12.90 16.21
CA GLY A 28 -10.45 14.12 16.95
C GLY A 28 -9.25 15.03 17.26
N SER A 29 -8.09 14.82 16.63
CA SER A 29 -6.87 15.58 16.91
C SER A 29 -6.18 16.13 15.65
N ARG A 30 -5.58 17.31 15.79
CA ARG A 30 -4.58 17.84 14.85
C ARG A 30 -3.19 17.63 15.44
N ILE A 31 -2.22 17.31 14.60
CA ILE A 31 -0.84 17.07 15.01
C ILE A 31 0.00 18.31 14.77
N ARG A 32 0.84 18.65 15.75
CA ARG A 32 1.82 19.73 15.63
C ARG A 32 3.08 19.16 14.99
N ALA A 33 3.43 19.65 13.80
CA ALA A 33 4.56 19.13 13.02
C ALA A 33 5.81 20.00 13.26
N PRO A 34 6.86 19.49 13.93
CA PRO A 34 8.07 20.26 14.20
C PRO A 34 8.82 20.68 12.92
N CYS A 35 8.69 19.90 11.85
CA CYS A 35 9.32 20.16 10.56
C CYS A 35 8.66 21.28 9.72
N CYS A 36 7.55 21.86 10.20
CA CYS A 36 6.81 22.90 9.50
C CYS A 36 6.54 24.09 10.43
N ASP A 37 7.59 24.57 11.10
CA ASP A 37 7.53 25.68 12.06
C ASP A 37 6.50 25.48 13.18
N GLY A 38 6.22 24.22 13.51
CA GLY A 38 5.23 23.86 14.51
C GLY A 38 3.78 24.07 14.06
N ALA A 39 3.48 24.17 12.76
CA ALA A 39 2.11 24.27 12.28
C ALA A 39 1.26 23.02 12.63
N LEU A 40 -0.05 23.22 12.73
CA LEU A 40 -1.03 22.18 13.06
C LEU A 40 -1.66 21.58 11.81
N PHE A 41 -1.61 20.26 11.69
CA PHE A 41 -2.13 19.53 10.54
C PHE A 41 -3.10 18.43 10.96
N THR A 42 -4.13 18.17 10.17
CA THR A 42 -4.95 16.97 10.33
C THR A 42 -4.34 15.76 9.60
N CYS A 43 -3.22 15.94 8.90
CA CYS A 43 -2.40 14.87 8.33
C CYS A 43 -1.00 15.41 8.02
N HIS A 44 0.02 14.83 8.60
CA HIS A 44 1.43 15.13 8.38
C HIS A 44 2.25 13.88 8.69
N SER A 45 3.40 13.74 8.06
CA SER A 45 4.36 12.67 8.30
C SER A 45 5.40 13.08 9.34
N PHE A 46 5.75 12.16 10.24
CA PHE A 46 6.85 12.21 11.22
C PHE A 46 6.64 12.98 12.55
N ALA A 47 7.26 12.41 13.60
CA ALA A 47 7.65 13.00 14.89
C ALA A 47 6.61 13.89 15.62
N VAL A 48 5.39 13.39 15.80
CA VAL A 48 4.35 14.09 16.56
C VAL A 48 4.62 13.94 18.05
N ARG A 49 4.87 15.04 18.77
CA ARG A 49 4.92 15.03 20.25
C ARG A 49 3.79 15.85 20.90
N GLN A 50 3.22 16.75 20.12
CA GLN A 50 2.21 17.70 20.54
C GLN A 50 1.01 17.61 19.59
N MET A 51 -0.18 17.85 20.12
CA MET A 51 -1.43 17.80 19.37
C MET A 51 -2.42 18.85 19.87
N GLN A 52 -3.42 19.17 19.05
CA GLN A 52 -4.56 19.99 19.42
C GLN A 52 -5.84 19.14 19.38
N CYS A 53 -6.62 19.19 20.44
CA CYS A 53 -7.95 18.59 20.48
C CYS A 53 -8.91 19.35 19.54
N MET A 54 -9.56 18.66 18.61
CA MET A 54 -10.49 19.29 17.66
C MET A 54 -11.86 19.61 18.29
N HIS A 55 -12.19 19.00 19.44
CA HIS A 55 -13.43 19.28 20.17
C HIS A 55 -13.39 20.56 20.99
N CYS A 56 -12.24 20.88 21.61
CA CYS A 56 -12.12 22.00 22.56
C CYS A 56 -10.93 22.93 22.29
N GLY A 57 -10.13 22.66 21.26
CA GLY A 57 -9.01 23.52 20.85
C GLY A 57 -7.76 23.43 21.73
N LEU A 58 -7.78 22.64 22.81
CA LEU A 58 -6.65 22.53 23.74
C LEU A 58 -5.44 21.88 23.05
N GLU A 59 -4.36 22.63 22.99
CA GLU A 59 -3.03 22.13 22.68
C GLU A 59 -2.39 21.44 23.87
N GLN A 60 -1.81 20.27 23.64
CA GLN A 60 -1.36 19.37 24.70
C GLN A 60 -0.42 18.28 24.15
N PRO A 61 0.30 17.57 25.03
CA PRO A 61 1.09 16.40 24.62
C PRO A 61 0.24 15.35 23.91
N ALA A 62 0.86 14.60 23.00
CA ALA A 62 0.21 13.50 22.31
C ALA A 62 -0.30 12.43 23.30
N GLN A 63 -1.61 12.21 23.32
CA GLN A 63 -2.28 11.22 24.19
C GLN A 63 -3.61 10.75 23.60
N LYS A 64 -4.19 9.69 24.16
CA LYS A 64 -5.44 9.08 23.66
C LYS A 64 -6.66 9.98 23.84
N CYS A 65 -6.75 10.68 24.97
CA CYS A 65 -7.91 11.49 25.36
C CYS A 65 -7.49 12.94 25.61
N CYS A 66 -8.41 13.89 25.42
CA CYS A 66 -8.14 15.27 25.79
C CYS A 66 -7.90 15.39 27.32
N SER A 67 -6.90 16.18 27.71
CA SER A 67 -6.55 16.42 29.12
C SER A 67 -7.43 17.46 29.80
N ALA A 68 -8.13 18.33 29.05
CA ALA A 68 -9.03 19.32 29.62
C ALA A 68 -10.16 18.65 30.42
N GLU A 69 -10.35 19.07 31.68
CA GLU A 69 -11.44 18.61 32.56
C GLU A 69 -12.83 18.79 31.94
N GLY A 70 -13.07 19.90 31.23
CA GLY A 70 -14.35 20.13 30.54
C GLY A 70 -14.56 19.36 29.24
N CYS A 71 -13.59 18.55 28.79
CA CYS A 71 -13.68 17.83 27.50
C CYS A 71 -13.54 16.32 27.66
N LYS A 72 -12.38 15.84 28.13
CA LYS A 72 -12.00 14.42 28.29
C LYS A 72 -12.36 13.46 27.13
N LYS A 73 -12.68 13.98 25.95
CA LYS A 73 -13.07 13.17 24.79
C LYS A 73 -11.92 12.28 24.34
N GLN A 74 -12.23 11.04 24.00
CA GLN A 74 -11.32 10.14 23.30
C GLN A 74 -11.16 10.63 21.86
N LEU A 75 -9.91 10.76 21.41
CA LEU A 75 -9.58 11.40 20.12
C LEU A 75 -9.41 10.39 18.98
N GLY A 76 -9.60 9.11 19.28
CA GLY A 76 -9.68 8.00 18.34
C GLY A 76 -9.91 6.68 19.08
N LEU A 77 -10.72 5.79 18.51
CA LEU A 77 -10.89 4.40 18.96
C LEU A 77 -9.54 3.69 19.19
N TYR A 78 -8.65 3.79 18.21
CA TYR A 78 -7.27 3.36 18.29
C TYR A 78 -6.32 4.53 18.55
N TYR A 79 -5.40 4.35 19.49
CA TYR A 79 -4.27 5.25 19.74
C TYR A 79 -3.00 4.44 19.96
N CYS A 80 -1.93 4.75 19.22
CA CYS A 80 -0.60 4.23 19.48
C CYS A 80 0.26 5.29 20.15
N ASN A 81 0.77 5.03 21.35
CA ASN A 81 1.67 5.93 22.08
C ASN A 81 3.10 5.97 21.53
N ILE A 82 3.51 4.98 20.73
CA ILE A 82 4.84 4.94 20.10
C ILE A 82 4.83 5.74 18.80
N CYS A 83 3.87 5.47 17.92
CA CYS A 83 3.75 6.14 16.63
C CYS A 83 2.99 7.48 16.70
N HIS A 84 2.29 7.74 17.81
CA HIS A 84 1.33 8.84 17.94
C HIS A 84 0.33 8.87 16.77
N LEU A 85 -0.28 7.71 16.51
CA LEU A 85 -1.31 7.53 15.49
C LEU A 85 -2.68 7.44 16.18
N TRP A 86 -3.64 8.24 15.71
CA TRP A 86 -5.05 8.15 16.10
C TRP A 86 -5.88 7.67 14.92
N SER A 87 -6.80 6.74 15.18
CA SER A 87 -7.83 6.35 14.22
C SER A 87 -9.14 6.11 14.95
N ASP A 88 -10.18 6.79 14.48
CA ASP A 88 -11.56 6.67 14.96
C ASP A 88 -12.44 5.88 13.96
N ASP A 89 -11.81 5.05 13.13
CA ASP A 89 -12.48 4.25 12.12
C ASP A 89 -12.76 2.84 12.67
N PRO A 90 -14.02 2.48 12.97
CA PRO A 90 -14.34 1.19 13.55
C PRO A 90 -14.13 0.02 12.57
N LYS A 91 -14.00 0.30 11.27
CA LYS A 91 -13.77 -0.72 10.24
C LYS A 91 -12.29 -1.09 10.13
N LYS A 92 -11.38 -0.27 10.67
CA LYS A 92 -9.94 -0.51 10.61
C LYS A 92 -9.45 -1.12 11.91
N SER A 93 -9.01 -2.37 11.83
CA SER A 93 -8.11 -2.93 12.85
C SER A 93 -6.70 -2.41 12.59
N ILE A 94 -6.04 -1.90 13.63
CA ILE A 94 -4.68 -1.37 13.54
C ILE A 94 -3.88 -1.96 14.70
N PHE A 95 -2.65 -2.34 14.44
CA PHE A 95 -1.72 -2.81 15.47
C PHE A 95 -0.34 -2.16 15.27
N HIS A 96 0.42 -2.05 16.36
CA HIS A 96 1.82 -1.64 16.31
C HIS A 96 2.71 -2.87 16.24
N CYS A 97 3.61 -2.93 15.26
CA CYS A 97 4.69 -3.92 15.26
C CYS A 97 5.94 -3.28 15.88
N VAL A 98 6.38 -3.81 17.02
CA VAL A 98 7.55 -3.32 17.75
C VAL A 98 8.81 -3.44 16.89
N ASP A 99 9.02 -4.58 16.24
CA ASP A 99 10.21 -4.82 15.41
C ASP A 99 10.29 -3.90 14.19
N CYS A 100 9.15 -3.52 13.60
CA CYS A 100 9.11 -2.57 12.49
C CYS A 100 9.06 -1.10 12.96
N GLY A 101 8.73 -0.83 14.24
CA GLY A 101 8.55 0.51 14.78
C GLY A 101 7.36 1.29 14.20
N ILE A 102 6.42 0.64 13.53
CA ILE A 102 5.29 1.30 12.85
C ILE A 102 3.95 0.58 13.06
N CYS A 103 2.86 1.35 12.96
CA CYS A 103 1.52 0.79 12.94
C CYS A 103 1.16 0.23 11.55
N ARG A 104 0.48 -0.90 11.52
CA ARG A 104 -0.04 -1.57 10.32
C ARG A 104 -1.55 -1.78 10.45
N ILE A 105 -2.24 -1.85 9.32
CA ILE A 105 -3.66 -2.20 9.25
C ILE A 105 -3.77 -3.72 9.28
N GLY A 106 -4.49 -4.25 10.26
CA GLY A 106 -4.64 -5.68 10.54
C GLY A 106 -5.10 -5.91 11.98
N LYS A 107 -5.52 -7.14 12.31
CA LYS A 107 -5.93 -7.56 13.65
C LYS A 107 -4.76 -7.74 14.60
N GLY A 108 -3.57 -8.07 14.10
CA GLY A 108 -2.36 -8.12 14.91
C GLY A 108 -1.37 -9.20 14.53
N LEU A 109 -0.19 -9.14 15.15
CA LEU A 109 0.79 -10.21 15.10
C LEU A 109 0.23 -11.47 15.78
N GLY A 110 0.33 -12.62 15.12
CA GLY A 110 -0.22 -13.90 15.56
C GLY A 110 -1.71 -14.11 15.23
N VAL A 111 -2.38 -13.12 14.61
CA VAL A 111 -3.79 -13.24 14.22
C VAL A 111 -3.93 -13.29 12.70
N ASP A 112 -3.60 -12.20 12.03
CA ASP A 112 -3.65 -12.07 10.56
C ASP A 112 -2.32 -11.64 9.96
N PHE A 113 -1.34 -11.27 10.80
CA PHE A 113 0.04 -11.01 10.42
C PHE A 113 1.04 -11.76 11.28
N PHE A 114 2.26 -11.95 10.79
CA PHE A 114 3.43 -12.29 11.59
C PHE A 114 4.60 -11.41 11.16
N HIS A 115 5.56 -11.19 12.07
CA HIS A 115 6.80 -10.51 11.74
C HIS A 115 7.86 -11.55 11.36
N CYS A 116 8.45 -11.43 10.16
CA CYS A 116 9.59 -12.23 9.77
C CYS A 116 10.88 -11.45 10.05
N SER A 117 11.64 -11.92 11.05
CA SER A 117 12.89 -11.26 11.49
C SER A 117 14.01 -11.30 10.45
N LYS A 118 13.97 -12.26 9.51
CA LYS A 118 14.90 -12.34 8.38
C LYS A 118 14.51 -11.37 7.27
N CYS A 119 13.23 -11.34 6.87
CA CYS A 119 12.74 -10.38 5.87
C CYS A 119 12.65 -8.94 6.39
N LYS A 120 12.74 -8.73 7.72
CA LYS A 120 12.49 -7.45 8.40
C LYS A 120 11.12 -6.84 8.07
N ALA A 121 10.11 -7.71 7.91
CA ALA A 121 8.80 -7.33 7.41
C ALA A 121 7.64 -8.02 8.14
N CYS A 122 6.52 -7.31 8.29
CA CYS A 122 5.24 -7.91 8.66
C CYS A 122 4.57 -8.49 7.40
N LEU A 123 4.26 -9.78 7.43
CA LEU A 123 3.62 -10.53 6.34
C LEU A 123 2.30 -11.12 6.82
N ALA A 124 1.38 -11.40 5.90
CA ALA A 124 0.12 -12.06 6.23
C ALA A 124 0.36 -13.43 6.89
N ILE A 125 -0.43 -13.81 7.89
CA ILE A 125 -0.25 -15.06 8.65
C ILE A 125 -0.26 -16.32 7.75
N SER A 126 -0.98 -16.28 6.64
CA SER A 126 -1.02 -17.36 5.64
C SER A 126 0.33 -17.64 4.96
N LEU A 127 1.28 -16.70 5.03
CA LEU A 127 2.63 -16.82 4.49
C LEU A 127 3.63 -17.37 5.53
N GLN A 128 3.19 -17.60 6.77
CA GLN A 128 4.05 -18.15 7.80
C GLN A 128 4.53 -19.54 7.37
N ASN A 129 5.84 -19.74 7.35
CA ASN A 129 6.54 -20.96 6.91
C ASN A 129 6.45 -21.32 5.40
N ASN A 130 5.76 -20.53 4.57
CA ASN A 130 5.60 -20.81 3.13
C ASN A 130 6.09 -19.68 2.21
N HIS A 131 6.55 -18.56 2.76
CA HIS A 131 7.14 -17.50 1.94
C HIS A 131 8.59 -17.82 1.58
N GLN A 132 8.98 -17.42 0.37
CA GLN A 132 10.39 -17.35 0.00
C GLN A 132 11.02 -16.20 0.80
N CYS A 133 11.62 -16.57 1.93
CA CYS A 133 12.27 -15.63 2.83
C CYS A 133 13.52 -15.05 2.16
N ILE A 134 13.48 -13.76 1.88
CA ILE A 134 14.61 -13.01 1.34
C ILE A 134 14.97 -11.95 2.36
N GLU A 135 16.24 -11.96 2.73
CA GLU A 135 16.78 -11.02 3.69
C GLU A 135 16.64 -9.59 3.18
N ASP A 136 16.19 -8.71 4.07
CA ASP A 136 16.11 -7.26 3.87
C ASP A 136 15.37 -6.80 2.59
N VAL A 137 14.36 -7.58 2.17
CA VAL A 137 13.66 -7.41 0.89
C VAL A 137 13.00 -6.04 0.67
N LEU A 138 12.78 -5.27 1.76
CA LEU A 138 12.15 -3.95 1.73
C LEU A 138 13.12 -2.78 1.94
N ASN A 139 14.37 -3.04 2.34
CA ASN A 139 15.37 -1.99 2.56
C ASN A 139 16.16 -1.71 1.29
N THR A 140 15.41 -1.42 0.23
CA THR A 140 15.91 -1.21 -1.11
C THR A 140 15.02 -0.19 -1.80
N ASN A 141 15.52 0.41 -2.88
CA ASN A 141 14.73 1.30 -3.71
C ASN A 141 13.95 0.52 -4.76
N CYS A 142 12.75 0.98 -5.07
CA CYS A 142 12.00 0.51 -6.22
C CYS A 142 12.88 0.65 -7.48
N PRO A 143 13.15 -0.43 -8.23
CA PRO A 143 14.04 -0.38 -9.39
C PRO A 143 13.47 0.39 -10.59
N VAL A 144 12.22 0.88 -10.49
CA VAL A 144 11.53 1.65 -11.53
C VAL A 144 11.51 3.15 -11.19
N CYS A 145 11.06 3.52 -10.00
CA CYS A 145 10.93 4.93 -9.60
C CYS A 145 12.03 5.42 -8.63
N TRP A 146 12.90 4.53 -8.17
CA TRP A 146 14.00 4.80 -7.23
C TRP A 146 13.59 5.29 -5.84
N GLU A 147 12.30 5.30 -5.53
CA GLU A 147 11.82 5.58 -4.18
C GLU A 147 12.00 4.37 -3.26
N HIS A 148 12.29 4.64 -1.99
CA HIS A 148 12.58 3.62 -0.99
C HIS A 148 11.32 2.82 -0.60
N LEU A 149 11.40 1.48 -0.68
CA LEU A 149 10.24 0.59 -0.57
C LEU A 149 9.66 0.55 0.85
N PHE A 150 10.50 0.63 1.88
CA PHE A 150 10.04 0.56 3.27
C PHE A 150 9.34 1.85 3.75
N THR A 151 9.80 3.02 3.28
CA THR A 151 9.29 4.33 3.74
C THR A 151 8.12 4.84 2.89
N SER A 152 7.94 4.27 1.69
CA SER A 152 6.77 4.53 0.87
C SER A 152 5.49 3.97 1.52
N ARG A 153 4.37 4.65 1.25
CA ARG A 153 3.03 4.19 1.63
C ARG A 153 2.35 3.40 0.51
N ASP A 154 3.00 3.29 -0.63
CA ASP A 154 2.42 2.65 -1.80
C ASP A 154 2.44 1.12 -1.66
N PRO A 155 1.38 0.43 -2.10
CA PRO A 155 1.36 -1.03 -2.09
C PRO A 155 2.55 -1.60 -2.86
N LEU A 156 3.10 -2.71 -2.39
CA LEU A 156 4.24 -3.40 -3.00
C LEU A 156 3.80 -4.66 -3.74
N SER A 157 4.53 -4.97 -4.82
CA SER A 157 4.49 -6.25 -5.51
C SER A 157 5.81 -6.98 -5.28
N VAL A 158 5.76 -8.12 -4.61
CA VAL A 158 6.87 -9.08 -4.55
C VAL A 158 6.81 -9.92 -5.83
N LEU A 159 7.90 -9.90 -6.59
CA LEU A 159 8.01 -10.63 -7.85
C LEU A 159 8.23 -12.13 -7.58
N THR A 160 8.06 -12.97 -8.61
CA THR A 160 8.34 -14.43 -8.54
C THR A 160 9.80 -14.75 -8.19
N CYS A 161 10.74 -13.90 -8.60
CA CYS A 161 12.15 -14.00 -8.21
C CYS A 161 12.42 -13.52 -6.77
N GLY A 162 11.41 -12.89 -6.14
CA GLY A 162 11.41 -12.41 -4.77
C GLY A 162 11.93 -10.98 -4.56
N HIS A 163 12.41 -10.29 -5.60
CA HIS A 163 12.63 -8.85 -5.55
C HIS A 163 11.29 -8.10 -5.44
N SER A 164 11.32 -6.86 -4.94
CA SER A 164 10.11 -6.05 -4.74
C SER A 164 10.15 -4.74 -5.52
N MET A 165 8.97 -4.24 -5.90
CA MET A 165 8.75 -2.90 -6.45
C MET A 165 7.35 -2.40 -6.09
N HIS A 166 7.06 -1.10 -6.23
CA HIS A 166 5.69 -0.61 -6.05
C HIS A 166 4.71 -1.29 -7.02
N LYS A 167 3.49 -1.57 -6.56
CA LYS A 167 2.43 -2.19 -7.37
C LYS A 167 2.14 -1.39 -8.63
N ALA A 168 2.04 -0.06 -8.51
CA ALA A 168 1.84 0.83 -9.65
C ALA A 168 3.02 0.79 -10.64
N CYS A 169 4.26 0.70 -10.12
CA CYS A 169 5.45 0.51 -10.95
C CYS A 169 5.42 -0.85 -11.67
N PHE A 170 5.08 -1.93 -10.98
CA PHE A 170 4.94 -3.26 -11.57
C PHE A 170 3.90 -3.30 -12.69
N GLU A 171 2.71 -2.75 -12.45
CA GLU A 171 1.64 -2.69 -13.45
C GLU A 171 2.05 -1.87 -14.68
N THR A 172 2.71 -0.73 -14.47
CA THR A 172 3.19 0.12 -15.56
C THR A 172 4.32 -0.53 -16.34
N TYR A 173 5.28 -1.12 -15.63
CA TYR A 173 6.43 -1.83 -16.20
C TYR A 173 5.97 -3.00 -17.09
N THR A 174 5.03 -3.82 -16.60
CA THR A 174 4.48 -4.94 -17.36
C THR A 174 3.59 -4.49 -18.52
N ARG A 175 2.81 -3.40 -18.36
CA ARG A 175 2.01 -2.82 -19.45
C ARG A 175 2.86 -2.30 -20.62
N ASN A 176 4.09 -1.87 -20.33
CA ASN A 176 5.06 -1.44 -21.34
C ASN A 176 5.80 -2.61 -22.02
N GLY A 177 5.44 -3.87 -21.70
CA GLY A 177 6.00 -5.06 -22.33
C GLY A 177 7.28 -5.57 -21.68
N PHE A 178 7.62 -5.09 -20.48
CA PHE A 178 8.76 -5.62 -19.74
C PHE A 178 8.33 -6.76 -18.81
N TYR A 179 8.78 -7.97 -19.12
CA TYR A 179 8.41 -9.20 -18.40
C TYR A 179 9.58 -9.85 -17.65
N ARG A 180 10.73 -9.18 -17.60
CA ARG A 180 11.92 -9.60 -16.85
C ARG A 180 12.12 -8.69 -15.65
N CYS A 181 12.55 -9.24 -14.53
CA CYS A 181 12.88 -8.48 -13.34
C CYS A 181 13.99 -7.45 -13.66
N PRO A 182 13.80 -6.15 -13.39
CA PRO A 182 14.83 -5.14 -13.64
C PRO A 182 16.11 -5.37 -12.80
N THR A 183 16.00 -6.07 -11.67
CA THR A 183 17.13 -6.34 -10.76
C THR A 183 17.93 -7.59 -11.16
N CYS A 184 17.27 -8.69 -11.54
CA CYS A 184 17.95 -9.98 -11.76
C CYS A 184 17.60 -10.68 -13.09
N GLN A 185 16.81 -10.04 -13.95
CA GLN A 185 16.45 -10.50 -15.30
C GLN A 185 15.67 -11.83 -15.39
N ARG A 186 15.28 -12.43 -14.27
CA ARG A 186 14.34 -13.57 -14.22
C ARG A 186 12.94 -13.17 -14.66
N MET A 187 12.20 -14.11 -15.24
CA MET A 187 10.83 -13.87 -15.70
C MET A 187 9.89 -13.55 -14.53
N LEU A 188 9.03 -12.53 -14.73
CA LEU A 188 8.05 -12.08 -13.73
C LEU A 188 6.82 -12.98 -13.63
N PHE A 189 6.61 -13.84 -14.62
CA PHE A 189 5.47 -14.74 -14.74
C PHE A 189 5.97 -16.12 -15.16
N ASP A 190 5.13 -17.16 -14.98
CA ASP A 190 5.34 -18.43 -15.68
C ASP A 190 5.43 -18.15 -17.19
N PRO A 191 6.35 -18.79 -17.94
CA PRO A 191 6.49 -18.61 -19.38
C PRO A 191 5.16 -18.70 -20.16
N ARG A 192 4.23 -19.55 -19.72
CA ARG A 192 2.88 -19.70 -20.31
C ARG A 192 2.01 -18.47 -20.06
N GLU A 193 2.06 -17.88 -18.87
CA GLU A 193 1.32 -16.66 -18.57
C GLU A 193 1.92 -15.43 -19.26
N ALA A 194 3.24 -15.37 -19.39
CA ALA A 194 3.93 -14.32 -20.15
C ALA A 194 3.50 -14.32 -21.61
N LEU A 195 3.44 -15.50 -22.25
CA LEU A 195 3.00 -15.67 -23.63
C LEU A 195 1.53 -15.21 -23.82
N ILE A 196 0.63 -15.60 -22.90
CA ILE A 196 -0.79 -15.20 -22.95
C ILE A 196 -0.92 -13.67 -22.85
N ARG A 197 -0.14 -13.03 -21.97
CA ARG A 197 -0.16 -11.57 -21.79
C ARG A 197 0.41 -10.84 -23.01
N GLU A 198 1.50 -11.33 -23.58
CA GLU A 198 2.06 -10.79 -24.82
C GLU A 198 1.09 -10.86 -25.98
N VAL A 199 0.44 -12.02 -26.18
CA VAL A 199 -0.58 -12.19 -27.24
C VAL A 199 -1.76 -11.25 -27.01
N LYS A 200 -2.23 -11.08 -25.77
CA LYS A 200 -3.32 -10.13 -25.44
C LYS A 200 -2.94 -8.67 -25.73
N VAL A 201 -1.74 -8.23 -25.34
CA VAL A 201 -1.28 -6.85 -25.57
C VAL A 201 -1.06 -6.60 -27.07
N LYS A 202 -0.48 -7.57 -27.80
CA LYS A 202 -0.33 -7.49 -29.26
C LYS A 202 -1.69 -7.49 -29.95
N ALA A 203 -2.63 -8.34 -29.54
CA ALA A 203 -3.99 -8.40 -30.08
C ALA A 203 -4.79 -7.11 -29.84
N LEU A 204 -4.58 -6.42 -28.71
CA LEU A 204 -5.19 -5.12 -28.43
C LEU A 204 -4.60 -3.99 -29.30
N ARG A 205 -3.31 -4.06 -29.63
CA ARG A 205 -2.65 -3.09 -30.52
C ARG A 205 -2.93 -3.35 -32.00
N TRP A 206 -3.21 -4.60 -32.36
CA TRP A 206 -3.36 -5.05 -33.74
C TRP A 206 -4.86 -5.18 -34.05
N GLY A 207 -5.55 -4.05 -34.16
CA GLY A 207 -6.98 -4.03 -34.46
C GLY A 207 -7.32 -4.78 -35.75
N LYS A 208 -8.35 -5.64 -35.69
CA LYS A 208 -9.15 -6.37 -36.73
C LYS A 208 -8.52 -6.88 -38.04
N ARG A 209 -7.29 -6.52 -38.42
CA ARG A 209 -6.73 -6.79 -39.75
C ARG A 209 -5.92 -8.07 -39.84
N LEU A 210 -5.77 -8.81 -38.74
CA LEU A 210 -4.94 -10.01 -38.66
C LEU A 210 -5.71 -11.26 -38.19
N LEU A 211 -7.03 -11.28 -38.33
CA LEU A 211 -7.75 -12.56 -38.24
C LEU A 211 -7.47 -13.41 -39.49
N GLN A 212 -7.25 -12.79 -40.65
CA GLN A 212 -6.92 -13.50 -41.90
C GLN A 212 -5.51 -14.09 -41.90
N ASP A 213 -4.49 -13.37 -41.41
CA ASP A 213 -3.12 -13.88 -41.41
C ASP A 213 -2.84 -14.85 -40.24
N LEU A 214 -3.55 -14.73 -39.12
CA LEU A 214 -3.46 -15.71 -38.03
C LEU A 214 -4.13 -17.04 -38.42
N ILE A 215 -5.26 -16.98 -39.16
CA ILE A 215 -5.85 -18.17 -39.78
C ILE A 215 -4.89 -18.75 -40.83
N ALA A 216 -4.22 -17.93 -41.64
CA ALA A 216 -3.23 -18.41 -42.61
C ALA A 216 -2.02 -19.11 -41.95
N LEU A 217 -1.50 -18.57 -40.85
CA LEU A 217 -0.40 -19.18 -40.09
C LEU A 217 -0.81 -20.48 -39.37
N ILE A 218 -2.04 -20.54 -38.84
CA ILE A 218 -2.58 -21.77 -38.23
C ILE A 218 -2.87 -22.83 -39.31
N CYS A 219 -3.38 -22.45 -40.49
CA CYS A 219 -3.56 -23.35 -41.63
C CYS A 219 -2.22 -23.86 -42.20
N LEU A 220 -1.18 -23.02 -42.24
CA LEU A 220 0.17 -23.45 -42.63
C LEU A 220 0.77 -24.43 -41.61
N ALA A 221 0.59 -24.19 -40.30
CA ALA A 221 1.02 -25.12 -39.27
C ALA A 221 0.30 -26.50 -39.38
N TYR A 222 -0.99 -26.50 -39.68
CA TYR A 222 -1.76 -27.73 -39.92
C TYR A 222 -1.41 -28.46 -41.24
N LEU A 223 -0.94 -27.74 -42.27
CA LEU A 223 -0.49 -28.35 -43.54
C LEU A 223 0.92 -28.94 -43.43
N VAL A 224 1.80 -28.36 -42.63
CA VAL A 224 3.15 -28.90 -42.37
C VAL A 224 3.07 -30.20 -41.55
N ASP A 225 2.12 -30.32 -40.61
CA ASP A 225 1.89 -31.58 -39.86
C ASP A 225 1.35 -32.73 -40.73
N ARG A 226 0.73 -32.44 -41.89
CA ARG A 226 0.29 -33.48 -42.84
C ARG A 226 1.38 -33.98 -43.78
N PHE A 227 2.47 -33.23 -43.98
CA PHE A 227 3.55 -33.63 -44.90
C PHE A 227 4.68 -34.42 -44.22
N VAL A 228 4.75 -34.45 -42.88
CA VAL A 228 5.79 -35.18 -42.14
C VAL A 228 5.40 -36.65 -41.86
N TYR A 229 4.13 -37.03 -42.07
CA TYR A 229 3.64 -38.39 -41.81
C TYR A 229 3.48 -39.32 -43.05
N ASP A 230 3.71 -38.82 -44.27
CA ASP A 230 3.63 -39.64 -45.51
C ASP A 230 5.01 -39.95 -46.13
N TYR A 231 6.11 -39.77 -45.38
CA TYR A 231 7.44 -40.28 -45.73
C TYR A 231 8.08 -40.96 -44.50
N ILE A 232 7.45 -42.05 -44.07
CA ILE A 232 8.11 -43.24 -43.49
C ILE A 232 8.00 -44.34 -44.54
#